data_AF-V9EQY6-F1
#
_entry.id   AF-V9EQY6-F1
#
_cell.length_a   1.000
_cell.length_b   1.000
_cell.length_c   1.000
_cell.angle_alpha   90.00
_cell.angle_beta   90.00
_cell.angle_gamma   90.00
#
_symmetry.space_group_name_H-M   'P 1'
#
loop_
_entity.id
_entity.type
_entity.pdbx_description
1 polymer ?
#
loop_
_entity_poly.entity_id
_entity_poly.type
_entity_poly.pdbx_seq_one_letter_code
_entity_poly.pdbx_strand_id
1 'polypeptide(L)'
;MPQSSGPIAASYYTNAAQDARAPSKAKLEGELLWGSIVLAFFFLDRSSELWGPVAVDRSTGTERAHCVKADNVILRDKNGAQVGPEDPNAASVEFVFESHKGDCDAQGVTVRHYRSHHPILCPVTASQRCLRIRAQWLYEGKDIGPYLTSTSRTRTVKKARVGKLIKTAAANMGLKPKDYSTHSLRIGGACALLAAGKSDLVIRLMGRWSSWCFTVYTKLRPGMIRDAASCMIKASTRECHEPGSIPNLITRHSRGELQRV
;
A
#
# COMPACT_ATOMS: atom_id res chain seq x y z
N MET A 1 -2.26 -8.34 37.33
CA MET A 1 -2.56 -9.23 36.19
C MET A 1 -3.95 -8.88 35.68
N PRO A 2 -4.12 -8.43 34.43
CA PRO A 2 -5.42 -8.42 33.80
C PRO A 2 -5.52 -9.45 32.66
N GLN A 3 -6.73 -9.95 32.56
CA GLN A 3 -7.19 -11.19 31.94
C GLN A 3 -7.07 -11.23 30.42
N SER A 4 -6.85 -12.46 29.95
CA SER A 4 -6.88 -12.89 28.56
C SER A 4 -8.26 -12.75 27.94
N SER A 5 -8.40 -11.87 26.95
CA SER A 5 -9.51 -11.89 26.00
C SER A 5 -9.07 -12.57 24.70
N GLY A 6 -9.26 -13.89 24.64
CA GLY A 6 -9.23 -14.71 23.42
C GLY A 6 -10.54 -14.58 22.62
N PRO A 7 -10.62 -15.14 21.39
CA PRO A 7 -10.98 -14.37 20.21
C PRO A 7 -12.48 -14.36 19.90
N ILE A 8 -13.03 -13.16 19.77
CA ILE A 8 -14.36 -12.86 19.22
C ILE A 8 -14.40 -13.10 17.68
N ALA A 9 -13.29 -13.49 17.06
CA ALA A 9 -13.17 -13.61 15.60
C ALA A 9 -14.05 -14.72 14.99
N ALA A 10 -14.32 -15.82 15.68
CA ALA A 10 -14.95 -17.00 15.06
C ALA A 10 -16.46 -16.84 14.78
N SER A 11 -17.19 -16.05 15.58
CA SER A 11 -18.64 -15.91 15.48
C SER A 11 -19.12 -14.94 14.39
N TYR A 12 -18.22 -14.14 13.82
CA TYR A 12 -18.58 -13.18 12.76
C TYR A 12 -18.68 -13.80 11.35
N TYR A 13 -18.16 -15.01 11.15
CA TYR A 13 -18.03 -15.60 9.81
C TYR A 13 -19.26 -16.41 9.35
N THR A 14 -20.24 -16.68 10.22
CA THR A 14 -21.34 -17.61 9.95
C THR A 14 -22.57 -16.99 9.27
N ASN A 15 -22.72 -15.65 9.24
CA ASN A 15 -23.96 -15.02 8.75
C ASN A 15 -23.95 -14.62 7.25
N ALA A 16 -22.88 -14.89 6.50
CA ALA A 16 -22.70 -14.37 5.13
C ALA A 16 -23.15 -15.31 4.00
N ALA A 17 -23.74 -16.47 4.30
CA ALA A 17 -23.93 -17.53 3.31
C ALA A 17 -25.33 -17.63 2.66
N GLN A 18 -26.26 -16.71 2.94
CA GLN A 18 -27.69 -16.97 2.68
C GLN A 18 -28.33 -16.40 1.41
N ASP A 19 -27.69 -15.61 0.55
CA ASP A 19 -28.37 -15.19 -0.70
C ASP A 19 -27.42 -14.88 -1.87
N ALA A 20 -27.26 -15.89 -2.75
CA ALA A 20 -26.97 -15.81 -4.19
C ALA A 20 -26.48 -17.18 -4.66
N ARG A 21 -26.91 -17.63 -5.86
CA ARG A 21 -26.39 -18.85 -6.52
C ARG A 21 -24.86 -18.88 -6.45
N ALA A 22 -24.31 -19.82 -5.69
CA ALA A 22 -22.90 -19.79 -5.28
C ALA A 22 -21.98 -19.63 -6.50
N PRO A 23 -21.11 -18.60 -6.53
CA PRO A 23 -20.20 -18.39 -7.65
C PRO A 23 -19.26 -19.59 -7.83
N SER A 24 -18.94 -19.94 -9.07
CA SER A 24 -18.05 -21.07 -9.35
C SER A 24 -16.68 -20.89 -8.68
N LYS A 25 -16.04 -22.01 -8.28
CA LYS A 25 -14.71 -22.02 -7.66
C LYS A 25 -13.68 -21.20 -8.45
N ALA A 26 -13.71 -21.29 -9.77
CA ALA A 26 -12.80 -20.55 -10.66
C ALA A 26 -13.04 -19.03 -10.60
N LYS A 27 -14.30 -18.59 -10.45
CA LYS A 27 -14.65 -17.18 -10.29
C LYS A 27 -14.13 -16.63 -8.96
N LEU A 28 -14.33 -17.37 -7.86
CA LEU A 28 -13.83 -16.99 -6.54
C LEU A 28 -12.30 -16.87 -6.49
N GLU A 29 -11.59 -17.83 -7.08
CA GLU A 29 -10.13 -17.74 -7.19
C GLU A 29 -9.66 -16.56 -8.05
N GLY A 30 -10.44 -16.18 -9.06
CA GLY A 30 -10.20 -14.98 -9.89
C GLY A 30 -10.37 -13.69 -9.10
N GLU A 31 -11.45 -13.56 -8.31
CA GLU A 31 -11.69 -12.41 -7.45
C GLU A 31 -10.64 -12.30 -6.34
N LEU A 32 -10.22 -13.41 -5.74
CA LEU A 32 -9.15 -13.44 -4.74
C LEU A 32 -7.81 -12.98 -5.34
N LEU A 33 -7.51 -13.43 -6.56
CA LEU A 33 -6.33 -13.01 -7.31
C LEU A 33 -6.37 -11.50 -7.58
N TRP A 34 -7.50 -10.98 -8.07
CA TRP A 34 -7.70 -9.55 -8.30
C TRP A 34 -7.52 -8.74 -7.01
N GLY A 35 -8.17 -9.16 -5.92
CA GLY A 35 -8.06 -8.49 -4.62
C GLY A 35 -6.61 -8.44 -4.15
N SER A 36 -5.87 -9.54 -4.29
CA SER A 36 -4.44 -9.58 -3.93
C SER A 36 -3.57 -8.60 -4.75
N ILE A 37 -3.91 -8.33 -6.02
CA ILE A 37 -3.19 -7.36 -6.85
C ILE A 37 -3.47 -5.93 -6.39
N VAL A 38 -4.74 -5.62 -6.11
CA VAL A 38 -5.16 -4.31 -5.61
C VAL A 38 -4.48 -4.02 -4.28
N LEU A 39 -4.53 -4.98 -3.35
CA LEU A 39 -3.92 -4.83 -2.03
C LEU A 39 -2.40 -4.65 -2.13
N ALA A 40 -1.71 -5.45 -2.97
CA ALA A 40 -0.27 -5.31 -3.17
C ALA A 40 0.15 -3.93 -3.68
N PHE A 41 -0.70 -3.29 -4.50
CA PHE A 41 -0.47 -1.93 -4.98
C PHE A 41 -0.64 -0.88 -3.87
N PHE A 42 -1.76 -0.93 -3.13
CA PHE A 42 -2.05 0.07 -2.09
C PHE A 42 -1.10 -0.06 -0.90
N PHE A 43 -0.95 -1.28 -0.36
CA PHE A 43 -0.10 -1.56 0.80
C PHE A 43 1.39 -1.66 0.48
N LEU A 44 1.76 -1.46 -0.79
CA LEU A 44 3.15 -1.52 -1.27
C LEU A 44 3.82 -2.84 -0.93
N ASP A 45 3.10 -3.95 -1.09
CA ASP A 45 3.55 -5.24 -0.55
C ASP A 45 4.72 -5.84 -1.31
N ARG A 46 5.60 -6.51 -0.58
CA ARG A 46 6.58 -7.43 -1.16
C ARG A 46 5.84 -8.65 -1.68
N SER A 47 6.37 -9.29 -2.72
CA SER A 47 5.72 -10.50 -3.25
C SER A 47 5.55 -11.61 -2.22
N SER A 48 6.40 -11.65 -1.18
CA SER A 48 6.32 -12.62 -0.08
C SER A 48 5.20 -12.35 0.92
N GLU A 49 4.73 -11.10 1.02
CA GLU A 49 3.72 -10.68 2.01
C GLU A 49 2.29 -11.05 1.56
N LEU A 50 2.07 -11.28 0.27
CA LEU A 50 0.77 -11.71 -0.29
C LEU A 50 0.82 -13.01 -1.12
N TRP A 51 1.95 -13.30 -1.78
CA TRP A 51 2.10 -14.45 -2.68
C TRP A 51 3.32 -15.32 -2.33
N GLY A 52 3.86 -15.14 -1.12
CA GLY A 52 5.00 -15.90 -0.64
C GLY A 52 4.67 -17.38 -0.55
N PRO A 53 5.68 -18.25 -0.71
CA PRO A 53 5.49 -19.63 -0.32
C PRO A 53 5.07 -19.68 1.15
N VAL A 54 4.22 -20.65 1.50
CA VAL A 54 3.97 -21.00 2.91
C VAL A 54 5.26 -21.48 3.59
N ALA A 55 6.28 -21.83 2.78
CA ALA A 55 7.59 -22.24 3.21
C ALA A 55 8.36 -21.11 3.90
N VAL A 56 8.82 -21.47 5.09
CA VAL A 56 9.58 -20.71 6.07
C VAL A 56 10.81 -20.04 5.48
N ASP A 57 11.00 -18.74 5.74
CA ASP A 57 12.28 -18.08 5.52
C ASP A 57 13.27 -18.52 6.61
N ARG A 58 14.34 -19.21 6.23
CA ARG A 58 15.41 -19.66 7.13
C ARG A 58 16.57 -18.67 7.23
N SER A 59 16.56 -17.59 6.46
CA SER A 59 17.69 -16.65 6.37
C SER A 59 17.86 -15.77 7.61
N THR A 60 16.86 -15.72 8.49
CA THR A 60 16.86 -14.93 9.73
C THR A 60 17.06 -15.77 11.00
N GLY A 61 17.34 -17.07 10.87
CA GLY A 61 17.54 -17.97 12.02
C GLY A 61 16.26 -18.28 12.83
N THR A 62 15.11 -17.73 12.43
CA THR A 62 13.80 -18.00 13.05
C THR A 62 12.81 -18.42 11.98
N GLU A 63 12.00 -19.45 12.23
CA GLU A 63 11.01 -19.91 11.25
C GLU A 63 9.88 -18.88 11.07
N ARG A 64 9.95 -18.01 10.05
CA ARG A 64 8.92 -16.97 9.84
C ARG A 64 8.39 -16.97 8.41
N ALA A 65 7.07 -16.98 8.31
CA ALA A 65 6.36 -16.67 7.07
C ALA A 65 5.87 -15.22 7.14
N HIS A 66 6.28 -14.40 6.17
CA HIS A 66 5.93 -12.98 6.11
C HIS A 66 4.56 -12.70 5.50
N CYS A 67 3.80 -13.74 5.15
CA CYS A 67 2.53 -13.60 4.46
C CYS A 67 1.44 -13.12 5.43
N VAL A 68 0.63 -12.16 5.00
CA VAL A 68 -0.42 -11.56 5.84
C VAL A 68 -1.49 -12.60 6.15
N LYS A 69 -1.73 -12.84 7.44
CA LYS A 69 -2.82 -13.69 7.94
C LYS A 69 -4.17 -13.01 7.74
N ALA A 70 -5.22 -13.79 7.55
CA ALA A 70 -6.56 -13.25 7.40
C ALA A 70 -7.01 -12.48 8.67
N ASP A 71 -6.65 -12.99 9.86
CA ASP A 71 -6.98 -12.36 11.14
C ASP A 71 -6.24 -11.03 11.38
N ASN A 72 -5.19 -10.77 10.60
CA ASN A 72 -4.42 -9.54 10.64
C ASN A 72 -4.96 -8.47 9.68
N VAL A 73 -6.11 -8.73 9.05
CA VAL A 73 -6.82 -7.77 8.21
C VAL A 73 -8.05 -7.26 8.96
N ILE A 74 -7.96 -6.02 9.44
CA ILE A 74 -8.96 -5.43 10.33
C ILE A 74 -9.72 -4.35 9.56
N LEU A 75 -11.03 -4.52 9.40
CA LEU A 75 -11.91 -3.50 8.83
C LEU A 75 -12.49 -2.63 9.94
N ARG A 76 -12.58 -1.31 9.70
CA ARG A 76 -13.18 -0.39 10.67
C ARG A 76 -14.18 0.55 10.01
N ASP A 77 -15.23 0.91 10.75
CA ASP A 77 -16.17 1.95 10.36
C ASP A 77 -15.57 3.37 10.49
N LYS A 78 -16.38 4.40 10.23
CA LYS A 78 -15.98 5.81 10.36
C LYS A 78 -15.66 6.24 11.79
N ASN A 79 -16.15 5.51 12.79
CA ASN A 79 -15.93 5.77 14.21
C ASN A 79 -14.68 5.03 14.74
N GLY A 80 -14.05 4.19 13.92
CA GLY A 80 -12.92 3.36 14.30
C GLY A 80 -13.30 2.02 14.94
N ALA A 81 -14.59 1.69 15.03
CA ALA A 81 -15.06 0.40 15.51
C ALA A 81 -14.75 -0.69 14.49
N GLN A 82 -14.30 -1.85 14.95
CA GLN A 82 -14.05 -2.99 14.06
C GLN A 82 -15.36 -3.54 13.53
N VAL A 83 -15.41 -3.79 12.23
CA VAL A 83 -16.61 -4.30 11.53
C VAL A 83 -16.28 -5.54 10.70
N GLY A 84 -17.30 -6.31 10.40
CA GLY A 84 -17.19 -7.49 9.56
C GLY A 84 -17.02 -7.14 8.06
N PRO A 85 -16.60 -8.11 7.24
CA PRO A 85 -16.43 -7.90 5.80
C PRO A 85 -17.72 -7.60 5.06
N GLU A 86 -18.89 -7.95 5.60
CA GLU A 86 -20.19 -7.65 5.02
C GLU A 86 -20.68 -6.23 5.26
N ASP A 87 -20.09 -5.51 6.23
CA ASP A 87 -20.58 -4.20 6.62
C ASP A 87 -20.36 -3.16 5.49
N PRO A 88 -21.41 -2.54 4.93
CA PRO A 88 -21.26 -1.51 3.91
C PRO A 88 -20.56 -0.25 4.42
N ASN A 89 -20.57 -0.01 5.74
CA ASN A 89 -20.02 1.18 6.39
C ASN A 89 -18.53 1.06 6.71
N ALA A 90 -17.87 -0.04 6.36
CA ALA A 90 -16.42 -0.17 6.51
C ALA A 90 -15.70 1.00 5.81
N ALA A 91 -15.08 1.89 6.57
CA ALA A 91 -14.45 3.12 6.09
C ALA A 91 -12.93 2.97 5.90
N SER A 92 -12.30 2.05 6.63
CA SER A 92 -10.86 1.79 6.53
C SER A 92 -10.54 0.32 6.72
N VAL A 93 -9.31 -0.03 6.31
CA VAL A 93 -8.72 -1.35 6.50
C VAL A 93 -7.29 -1.22 7.01
N GLU A 94 -6.94 -2.04 7.99
CA GLU A 94 -5.60 -2.20 8.56
C GLU A 94 -5.02 -3.56 8.22
N PHE A 95 -3.75 -3.56 7.84
CA PHE A 95 -2.96 -4.78 7.71
C PHE A 95 -1.92 -4.77 8.81
N VAL A 96 -1.95 -5.80 9.65
CA VAL A 96 -0.92 -6.06 10.67
C VAL A 96 0.11 -7.01 10.09
N PHE A 97 1.28 -6.47 9.76
CA PHE A 97 2.43 -7.25 9.32
C PHE A 97 3.22 -7.67 10.57
N GLU A 98 3.08 -8.93 10.99
CA GLU A 98 3.81 -9.47 12.16
C GLU A 98 5.32 -9.53 11.97
N SER A 99 5.78 -9.60 10.72
CA SER A 99 7.20 -9.53 10.37
C SER A 99 7.36 -9.17 8.91
N HIS A 100 8.50 -8.58 8.57
CA HIS A 100 8.90 -8.39 7.18
C HIS A 100 10.41 -8.49 7.03
N LYS A 101 10.92 -8.68 5.80
CA LYS A 101 12.36 -8.86 5.53
C LYS A 101 13.28 -7.76 6.10
N GLY A 102 12.78 -6.55 6.31
CA GLY A 102 13.52 -5.45 6.93
C GLY A 102 13.29 -5.26 8.44
N ASP A 103 12.61 -6.19 9.11
CA ASP A 103 12.24 -6.12 10.53
C ASP A 103 13.15 -7.06 11.32
N CYS A 104 14.38 -6.60 11.59
CA CYS A 104 15.36 -7.36 12.37
C CYS A 104 14.92 -7.52 13.83
N ASP A 105 14.08 -6.62 14.33
CA ASP A 105 13.66 -6.56 15.73
C ASP A 105 12.28 -7.20 15.99
N ALA A 106 11.62 -7.70 14.94
CA ALA A 106 10.30 -8.34 15.00
C ALA A 106 9.19 -7.45 15.61
N GLN A 107 9.28 -6.13 15.44
CA GLN A 107 8.29 -5.20 15.99
C GLN A 107 6.94 -5.30 15.27
N GLY A 108 6.96 -5.76 14.01
CA GLY A 108 5.80 -5.69 13.14
C GLY A 108 5.39 -4.25 12.82
N VAL A 109 4.39 -4.11 11.95
CA VAL A 109 3.88 -2.80 11.55
C VAL A 109 2.43 -2.89 11.13
N THR A 110 1.64 -1.89 11.53
CA THR A 110 0.26 -1.72 11.06
C THR A 110 0.21 -0.62 10.02
N VAL A 111 -0.29 -0.96 8.83
CA VAL A 111 -0.56 0.03 7.77
C VAL A 111 -2.08 0.14 7.61
N ARG A 112 -2.60 1.36 7.55
CA ARG A 112 -4.03 1.63 7.35
C ARG A 112 -4.27 2.33 6.02
N HIS A 113 -5.29 1.89 5.29
CA HIS A 113 -5.88 2.60 4.16
C HIS A 113 -7.35 2.90 4.39
N TYR A 114 -7.80 4.05 3.87
CA TYR A 114 -9.21 4.42 3.83
C TYR A 114 -9.82 4.05 2.48
N ARG A 115 -11.15 4.04 2.40
CA ARG A 115 -11.88 3.85 1.13
C ARG A 115 -11.36 4.88 0.10
N SER A 116 -11.01 4.41 -1.09
CA SER A 116 -10.64 5.30 -2.21
C SER A 116 -11.86 5.87 -2.94
N HIS A 117 -13.05 5.31 -2.68
CA HIS A 117 -14.30 5.56 -3.41
C HIS A 117 -14.26 5.24 -4.91
N HIS A 118 -13.15 4.69 -5.41
CA HIS A 118 -13.06 4.22 -6.79
C HIS A 118 -13.84 2.91 -6.94
N PRO A 119 -14.71 2.76 -7.97
CA PRO A 119 -15.63 1.61 -8.09
C PRO A 119 -14.91 0.27 -8.22
N ILE A 120 -13.74 0.28 -8.89
CA ILE A 120 -12.89 -0.89 -9.08
C ILE A 120 -11.75 -0.91 -8.05
N LEU A 121 -10.86 0.09 -8.07
CA LEU A 121 -9.63 0.10 -7.27
C LEU A 121 -9.82 0.69 -5.86
N CYS A 122 -10.42 -0.10 -4.95
CA CYS A 122 -10.57 0.29 -3.55
C CYS A 122 -9.94 -0.75 -2.60
N PRO A 123 -8.99 -0.35 -1.73
CA PRO A 123 -8.34 -1.30 -0.81
C PRO A 123 -9.33 -1.90 0.18
N VAL A 124 -10.27 -1.10 0.71
CA VAL A 124 -11.31 -1.58 1.62
C VAL A 124 -12.21 -2.61 0.93
N THR A 125 -12.73 -2.29 -0.25
CA THR A 125 -13.59 -3.21 -1.02
C THR A 125 -12.83 -4.49 -1.41
N ALA A 126 -11.56 -4.38 -1.78
CA ALA A 126 -10.72 -5.53 -2.10
C ALA A 126 -10.52 -6.44 -0.87
N SER A 127 -10.21 -5.86 0.29
CA SER A 127 -10.09 -6.61 1.55
C SER A 127 -11.39 -7.29 1.96
N GLN A 128 -12.52 -6.57 1.87
CA GLN A 128 -13.85 -7.13 2.10
C GLN A 128 -14.04 -8.36 1.21
N ARG A 129 -13.88 -8.24 -0.11
CA ARG A 129 -14.03 -9.37 -1.03
C ARG A 129 -13.12 -10.55 -0.69
N CYS A 130 -11.84 -10.32 -0.40
CA CYS A 130 -10.93 -11.40 -0.02
C CYS A 130 -11.41 -12.14 1.25
N LEU A 131 -11.86 -11.40 2.27
CA LEU A 131 -12.38 -11.98 3.50
C LEU A 131 -13.71 -12.73 3.29
N ARG A 132 -14.61 -12.22 2.45
CA ARG A 132 -15.88 -12.90 2.11
C ARG A 132 -15.66 -14.20 1.38
N ILE A 133 -14.77 -14.22 0.37
CA ILE A 133 -14.38 -15.43 -0.35
C ILE A 133 -13.84 -16.48 0.61
N ARG A 134 -13.00 -16.03 1.56
CA ARG A 134 -12.43 -16.90 2.59
C ARG A 134 -13.52 -17.47 3.50
N ALA A 135 -14.43 -16.63 3.99
CA ALA A 135 -15.55 -17.05 4.83
C ALA A 135 -16.44 -18.06 4.11
N GLN A 136 -16.77 -17.81 2.84
CA GLN A 136 -17.54 -18.72 2.01
C GLN A 136 -16.84 -20.09 1.86
N TRP A 137 -15.53 -20.11 1.58
CA TRP A 137 -14.79 -21.37 1.49
C TRP A 137 -14.74 -22.15 2.80
N LEU A 138 -14.59 -21.47 3.93
CA LEU A 138 -14.65 -22.12 5.24
C LEU A 138 -16.03 -22.72 5.52
N TYR A 139 -17.09 -21.97 5.17
CA TYR A 139 -18.48 -22.44 5.29
C TYR A 139 -18.75 -23.68 4.40
N GLU A 140 -18.20 -23.70 3.19
CA GLU A 140 -18.27 -24.84 2.26
C GLU A 140 -17.36 -26.03 2.67
N GLY A 141 -16.67 -25.96 3.82
CA GLY A 141 -15.80 -27.02 4.31
C GLY A 141 -14.45 -27.14 3.58
N LYS A 142 -14.04 -26.13 2.82
CA LYS A 142 -12.76 -26.12 2.12
C LYS A 142 -11.62 -25.86 3.10
N ASP A 143 -10.66 -26.78 3.17
CA ASP A 143 -9.45 -26.61 3.98
C ASP A 143 -8.49 -25.57 3.35
N ILE A 144 -8.38 -24.42 4.01
CA ILE A 144 -7.55 -23.28 3.58
C ILE A 144 -6.60 -22.84 4.70
N GLY A 145 -5.37 -22.46 4.32
CA GLY A 145 -4.35 -22.01 5.27
C GLY A 145 -4.70 -20.67 5.94
N PRO A 146 -3.87 -20.17 6.87
CA PRO A 146 -4.20 -18.97 7.67
C PRO A 146 -4.09 -17.64 6.91
N TYR A 147 -3.50 -17.64 5.71
CA TYR A 147 -3.20 -16.41 4.98
C TYR A 147 -4.41 -15.85 4.25
N LEU A 148 -4.45 -14.53 4.07
CA LEU A 148 -5.53 -13.84 3.36
C LEU A 148 -5.74 -14.41 1.95
N THR A 149 -4.65 -14.77 1.28
CA THR A 149 -4.65 -15.27 -0.11
C THR A 149 -4.56 -16.81 -0.20
N SER A 150 -4.79 -17.53 0.90
CA SER A 150 -4.75 -19.00 0.91
C SER A 150 -5.81 -19.60 -0.02
N THR A 151 -5.37 -20.42 -0.98
CA THR A 151 -6.24 -21.17 -1.90
C THR A 151 -6.41 -22.64 -1.47
N SER A 152 -5.50 -23.14 -0.64
CA SER A 152 -5.58 -24.41 0.09
C SER A 152 -4.78 -24.30 1.40
N ARG A 153 -4.77 -25.36 2.21
CA ARG A 153 -3.99 -25.44 3.46
C ARG A 153 -2.54 -25.00 3.34
N THR A 154 -1.89 -25.41 2.25
CA THR A 154 -0.44 -25.23 2.02
C THR A 154 -0.11 -24.25 0.88
N ARG A 155 -1.10 -23.62 0.26
CA ARG A 155 -0.87 -22.75 -0.91
C ARG A 155 -1.62 -21.43 -0.82
N THR A 156 -0.93 -20.39 -1.29
CA THR A 156 -1.48 -19.05 -1.53
C THR A 156 -1.69 -18.82 -3.02
N VAL A 157 -2.25 -17.67 -3.40
CA VAL A 157 -2.27 -17.21 -4.79
C VAL A 157 -0.85 -17.25 -5.38
N LYS A 158 -0.68 -17.95 -6.50
CA LYS A 158 0.64 -18.14 -7.12
C LYS A 158 1.21 -16.82 -7.65
N LYS A 159 2.37 -16.41 -7.13
CA LYS A 159 3.17 -15.27 -7.65
C LYS A 159 3.34 -15.30 -9.17
N ALA A 160 3.60 -16.49 -9.74
CA ALA A 160 3.78 -16.65 -11.19
C ALA A 160 2.53 -16.27 -11.99
N ARG A 161 1.33 -16.56 -11.46
CA ARG A 161 0.05 -16.19 -12.10
C ARG A 161 -0.12 -14.67 -12.11
N VAL A 162 0.17 -14.01 -10.99
CA VAL A 162 0.16 -12.55 -10.88
C VAL A 162 1.18 -11.92 -11.85
N GLY A 163 2.41 -12.42 -11.86
CA GLY A 163 3.46 -11.94 -12.75
C GLY A 163 3.07 -12.07 -14.23
N LYS A 164 2.45 -13.18 -14.63
CA LYS A 164 1.94 -13.35 -15.99
C LYS A 164 0.87 -12.31 -16.34
N LEU A 165 -0.09 -12.06 -15.45
CA LEU A 165 -1.14 -11.06 -15.66
C LEU A 165 -0.57 -9.65 -15.81
N ILE A 166 0.38 -9.25 -14.95
CA ILE A 166 1.03 -7.93 -15.05
C ILE A 166 1.75 -7.78 -16.40
N LYS A 167 2.48 -8.82 -16.82
CA LYS A 167 3.19 -8.83 -18.10
C LYS A 167 2.23 -8.75 -19.30
N THR A 168 1.11 -9.48 -19.25
CA THR A 168 0.06 -9.40 -20.27
C THR A 168 -0.57 -8.00 -20.29
N ALA A 169 -0.88 -7.41 -19.14
CA ALA A 169 -1.40 -6.05 -19.05
C ALA A 169 -0.42 -5.03 -19.65
N ALA A 170 0.88 -5.15 -19.36
CA ALA A 170 1.92 -4.31 -19.96
C ALA A 170 1.96 -4.45 -21.49
N ALA A 171 1.91 -5.68 -22.01
CA ALA A 171 1.87 -5.94 -23.46
C ALA A 171 0.66 -5.27 -24.13
N ASN A 172 -0.52 -5.38 -23.52
CA ASN A 172 -1.76 -4.77 -24.03
C ASN A 172 -1.71 -3.25 -24.03
N MET A 173 -0.83 -2.64 -23.22
CA MET A 173 -0.58 -1.21 -23.19
C MET A 173 0.59 -0.77 -24.09
N GLY A 174 1.13 -1.67 -24.92
CA GLY A 174 2.29 -1.37 -25.79
C GLY A 174 3.64 -1.29 -25.05
N LEU A 175 3.69 -1.74 -23.79
CA LEU A 175 4.89 -1.70 -22.96
C LEU A 175 5.65 -3.03 -23.05
N LYS A 176 6.97 -2.99 -22.87
CA LYS A 176 7.83 -4.19 -22.94
C LYS A 176 7.59 -5.08 -21.71
N PRO A 177 7.01 -6.29 -21.84
CA PRO A 177 6.62 -7.10 -20.68
C PRO A 177 7.80 -7.54 -19.80
N LYS A 178 9.01 -7.63 -20.37
CA LYS A 178 10.24 -7.96 -19.63
C LYS A 178 10.60 -6.95 -18.53
N ASP A 179 10.14 -5.72 -18.67
CA ASP A 179 10.41 -4.64 -17.71
C ASP A 179 9.42 -4.67 -16.52
N TYR A 180 8.44 -5.57 -16.55
CA TYR A 180 7.38 -5.66 -15.54
C TYR A 180 7.39 -6.99 -14.80
N SER A 181 7.13 -6.91 -13.50
CA SER A 181 7.03 -8.06 -12.61
C SER A 181 6.06 -7.76 -11.47
N THR A 182 5.90 -8.72 -10.55
CA THR A 182 5.16 -8.48 -9.31
C THR A 182 5.71 -7.32 -8.48
N HIS A 183 7.01 -7.01 -8.60
CA HIS A 183 7.62 -5.88 -7.90
C HIS A 183 7.15 -4.52 -8.44
N SER A 184 6.69 -4.49 -9.70
CA SER A 184 6.18 -3.28 -10.33
C SER A 184 4.94 -2.71 -9.62
N LEU A 185 4.15 -3.53 -8.92
CA LEU A 185 2.99 -3.06 -8.14
C LEU A 185 3.45 -2.17 -6.98
N ARG A 186 4.45 -2.64 -6.22
CA ARG A 186 5.04 -1.89 -5.10
C ARG A 186 5.72 -0.60 -5.57
N ILE A 187 6.49 -0.66 -6.66
CA ILE A 187 7.09 0.55 -7.25
C ILE A 187 6.01 1.51 -7.76
N GLY A 188 4.99 0.97 -8.43
CA GLY A 188 3.88 1.74 -8.97
C GLY A 188 3.09 2.47 -7.89
N GLY A 189 2.80 1.81 -6.77
CA GLY A 189 2.15 2.42 -5.61
C GLY A 189 2.98 3.56 -5.02
N ALA A 190 4.30 3.38 -4.89
CA ALA A 190 5.18 4.44 -4.38
C ALA A 190 5.21 5.65 -5.33
N CYS A 191 5.31 5.40 -6.64
CA CYS A 191 5.20 6.45 -7.64
C CYS A 191 3.84 7.17 -7.58
N ALA A 192 2.75 6.46 -7.30
CA ALA A 192 1.42 7.06 -7.18
C ALA A 192 1.31 7.95 -5.93
N LEU A 193 1.87 7.52 -4.78
CA LEU A 193 1.92 8.34 -3.57
C LEU A 193 2.77 9.59 -3.78
N LEU A 194 3.92 9.46 -4.45
CA LEU A 194 4.76 10.61 -4.77
C LEU A 194 4.05 11.58 -5.73
N ALA A 195 3.36 11.05 -6.74
CA ALA A 195 2.53 11.84 -7.64
C ALA A 195 1.37 12.54 -6.93
N ALA A 196 0.88 11.99 -5.82
CA ALA A 196 -0.10 12.61 -4.94
C ALA A 196 0.51 13.58 -3.91
N GLY A 197 1.81 13.90 -4.02
CA GLY A 197 2.50 14.85 -3.15
C GLY A 197 2.73 14.35 -1.72
N LYS A 198 2.68 13.04 -1.48
CA LYS A 198 3.02 12.48 -0.16
C LYS A 198 4.52 12.59 0.08
N SER A 199 4.89 12.93 1.31
CA SER A 199 6.31 13.06 1.67
C SER A 199 7.02 11.71 1.57
N ASP A 200 8.32 11.78 1.31
CA ASP A 200 9.18 10.60 1.25
C ASP A 200 9.04 9.77 2.54
N LEU A 201 8.96 10.40 3.71
CA LEU A 201 8.78 9.71 4.99
C LEU A 201 7.49 8.86 5.01
N VAL A 202 6.37 9.41 4.53
CA VAL A 202 5.11 8.66 4.46
C VAL A 202 5.27 7.46 3.51
N ILE A 203 5.88 7.66 2.34
CA ILE A 203 6.11 6.57 1.37
C ILE A 203 7.01 5.48 1.97
N ARG A 204 8.07 5.89 2.68
CA ARG A 204 9.01 4.98 3.36
C ARG A 204 8.31 4.12 4.39
N LEU A 205 7.50 4.74 5.26
CA LEU A 205 6.74 4.06 6.31
C LEU A 205 5.69 3.13 5.72
N MET A 206 4.91 3.61 4.75
CA MET A 206 3.87 2.83 4.07
C MET A 206 4.45 1.57 3.42
N GLY A 207 5.57 1.72 2.71
CA GLY A 207 6.22 0.57 2.07
C GLY A 207 7.17 -0.19 2.96
N ARG A 208 7.39 0.20 4.22
CA ARG A 208 8.25 -0.53 5.15
C ARG A 208 9.68 -0.66 4.61
N TRP A 209 10.21 0.42 4.02
CA TRP A 209 11.58 0.47 3.52
C TRP A 209 12.54 0.88 4.64
N SER A 210 13.64 0.15 4.82
CA SER A 210 14.70 0.51 5.77
C SER A 210 15.55 1.70 5.29
N SER A 211 15.60 1.92 3.98
CA SER A 211 16.36 2.99 3.34
C SER A 211 15.52 3.75 2.31
N TRP A 212 16.06 4.83 1.76
CA TRP A 212 15.45 5.61 0.69
C TRP A 212 15.50 4.93 -0.69
N CYS A 213 15.76 3.61 -0.78
CA CYS A 213 15.91 2.90 -2.07
C CYS A 213 14.72 3.04 -3.02
N PHE A 214 13.52 3.41 -2.55
CA PHE A 214 12.40 3.65 -3.44
C PHE A 214 12.61 4.88 -4.36
N THR A 215 13.45 5.84 -3.97
CA THR A 215 13.71 7.06 -4.74
C THR A 215 14.35 6.78 -6.10
N VAL A 216 15.10 5.67 -6.22
CA VAL A 216 15.72 5.23 -7.47
C VAL A 216 14.67 4.91 -8.54
N TYR A 217 13.45 4.53 -8.13
CA TYR A 217 12.36 4.18 -9.03
C TYR A 217 11.41 5.34 -9.32
N THR A 218 11.43 6.38 -8.49
CA THR A 218 10.56 7.54 -8.63
C THR A 218 11.20 8.56 -9.57
N LYS A 219 10.86 8.49 -10.85
CA LYS A 219 11.18 9.54 -11.83
C LYS A 219 10.16 10.66 -11.74
N LEU A 220 10.61 11.91 -11.89
CA LEU A 220 9.73 13.08 -12.05
C LEU A 220 8.72 12.80 -13.16
N ARG A 221 7.44 12.82 -12.80
CA ARG A 221 6.34 12.71 -13.77
C ARG A 221 5.74 14.08 -14.03
N PRO A 222 5.21 14.36 -15.24
CA PRO A 222 4.59 15.65 -15.56
C PRO A 222 3.52 16.10 -14.55
N GLY A 223 2.76 15.15 -13.97
CA GLY A 223 1.77 15.45 -12.94
C GLY A 223 2.35 15.97 -11.62
N MET A 224 3.59 15.59 -11.28
CA MET A 224 4.28 16.00 -10.05
C MET A 224 4.85 17.42 -10.11
N ILE A 225 5.04 17.95 -11.31
CA ILE A 225 5.69 19.25 -11.54
C ILE A 225 4.73 20.31 -12.06
N ARG A 226 3.44 19.97 -12.20
CA ARG A 226 2.45 20.85 -12.83
C ARG A 226 2.28 22.17 -12.09
N ASP A 227 2.45 22.16 -10.77
CA ASP A 227 2.40 23.31 -9.89
C ASP A 227 3.78 23.79 -9.41
N ALA A 228 4.86 23.10 -9.79
CA ALA A 228 6.20 23.35 -9.27
C ALA A 228 6.66 24.80 -9.49
N ALA A 229 6.47 25.33 -10.70
CA ALA A 229 6.83 26.72 -11.00
C ALA A 229 6.06 27.73 -10.12
N SER A 230 4.76 27.49 -9.87
CA SER A 230 3.97 28.35 -8.98
C SER A 230 4.44 28.26 -7.52
N CYS A 231 4.74 27.04 -7.05
CA CYS A 231 5.27 26.80 -5.71
C CYS A 231 6.64 27.46 -5.51
N MET A 232 7.51 27.45 -6.52
CA MET A 232 8.83 28.09 -6.46
C MET A 232 8.74 29.61 -6.27
N ILE A 233 7.81 30.28 -6.98
CA ILE A 233 7.57 31.73 -6.82
C ILE A 233 6.94 32.07 -5.45
N LYS A 234 6.02 31.23 -4.96
CA LYS A 234 5.44 31.40 -3.62
C LYS A 234 6.48 31.20 -2.51
N ALA A 235 7.45 30.32 -2.73
CA ALA A 235 8.55 30.11 -1.80
C ALA A 235 9.55 31.28 -1.84
N SER A 236 9.84 31.84 -3.02
CA SER A 236 10.77 32.97 -3.17
C SER A 236 10.21 34.30 -2.67
N THR A 237 8.88 34.44 -2.56
CA THR A 237 8.22 35.65 -2.01
C THR A 237 8.08 35.63 -0.49
N ARG A 238 8.47 34.55 0.19
CA ARG A 238 8.69 34.53 1.64
C ARG A 238 10.04 35.16 2.00
N GLU A 239 10.32 36.35 1.51
CA GLU A 239 11.35 37.20 2.11
C GLU A 239 10.71 37.99 3.25
N CYS A 240 11.41 38.00 4.38
CA CYS A 240 10.99 38.51 5.67
C CYS A 240 10.49 39.96 5.60
N HIS A 241 9.19 40.18 5.80
CA HIS A 241 8.73 41.44 6.37
C HIS A 241 8.88 41.37 7.88
N GLU A 242 10.09 41.58 8.39
CA GLU A 242 10.23 42.15 9.73
C GLU A 242 10.00 43.67 9.59
N PRO A 243 8.97 44.24 10.24
CA PRO A 243 8.80 45.68 10.28
C PRO A 243 9.90 46.27 11.18
N GLY A 244 11.02 46.73 10.60
CA GLY A 244 12.03 47.46 11.36
C GLY A 244 13.39 47.71 10.69
N SER A 245 13.77 46.97 9.66
CA SER A 245 15.15 47.07 9.13
C SER A 245 15.21 47.89 7.85
N ILE A 246 15.67 49.14 7.97
CA ILE A 246 15.97 50.04 6.86
C ILE A 246 17.12 49.44 6.03
N PRO A 247 16.99 49.26 4.71
CA PRO A 247 18.11 48.82 3.87
C PRO A 247 19.12 49.95 3.75
N ASN A 248 20.35 49.72 4.19
CA ASN A 248 21.46 50.64 3.93
C ASN A 248 21.65 50.81 2.42
N LEU A 249 21.50 52.05 1.97
CA LEU A 249 21.84 52.50 0.62
C LEU A 249 23.29 52.13 0.33
N ILE A 250 23.52 51.32 -0.71
CA ILE A 250 24.84 51.17 -1.32
C ILE A 250 25.16 52.50 -2.02
N THR A 251 26.10 53.24 -1.44
CA THR A 251 26.65 54.48 -1.98
C THR A 251 27.26 54.20 -3.36
N ARG A 252 26.66 54.77 -4.41
CA ARG A 252 27.26 54.85 -5.73
C ARG A 252 28.52 55.70 -5.63
N HIS A 253 29.69 55.13 -5.93
CA HIS A 253 30.89 55.92 -6.17
C HIS A 253 30.69 56.72 -7.46
N SER A 254 30.53 58.03 -7.31
CA SER A 254 30.37 59.00 -8.39
C SER A 254 31.66 59.12 -9.21
N ARG A 255 31.49 59.14 -10.54
CA ARG A 255 32.46 59.66 -11.50
C ARG A 255 32.80 61.12 -11.13
N GLY A 256 34.08 61.44 -11.04
CA GLY A 256 34.58 62.82 -11.09
C GLY A 256 35.34 63.02 -12.39
N GLU A 257 34.88 63.95 -13.22
CA GLU A 257 35.52 64.41 -14.44
C GLU A 257 36.48 65.61 -14.17
N LEU A 258 37.59 65.61 -14.91
CA LEU A 258 38.34 66.74 -15.51
C LEU A 258 38.99 67.85 -14.64
N GLN A 259 40.31 67.98 -14.77
CA GLN A 259 40.93 69.28 -15.05
C GLN A 259 42.26 69.19 -15.82
N ARG A 260 42.42 70.15 -16.75
CA ARG A 260 43.58 70.42 -17.62
C ARG A 260 44.83 70.78 -16.82
N VAL A 261 46.00 70.32 -17.28
CA VAL A 261 47.19 71.13 -17.65
C VAL A 261 47.85 70.45 -18.84
#